data_AF-A0A7Y4UFT9-F1
#
_entry.id   AF-A0A7Y4UFT9-F1
#
_cell.length_a   1.000
_cell.length_b   1.000
_cell.length_c   1.000
_cell.angle_alpha   90.00
_cell.angle_beta   90.00
_cell.angle_gamma   90.00
#
_symmetry.space_group_name_H-M   'P 1'
#
loop_
_entity.id
_entity.type
_entity.pdbx_description
1 polymer ?
#
loop_
_entity_poly.entity_id
_entity_poly.type
_entity_poly.pdbx_seq_one_letter_code
_entity_poly.pdbx_strand_id
1 'polypeptide(L)'
;MKRPLFYSLVLVCAFSLTAFTQTPATPAAPPDSAEVLQRRLEALQKRMQDWPQLNRYRDANAQVAVPAQDEKRVVFFGDSITDGWKIAEFFPGKPYVNRGISGQTTPQMLIRMQPDVIARKPKAMLLLAGTNDIAGNTGPMTNEMIQDNYTAIAQLAQANGIKMIFASVLPVHDYNPQRKMTTGRPPERILALNNWLKAYCQKNGHIYLDYFSKMVDDKGFLKAELANDGLHPNAEGYKIMAPLAEAAIAQALK
;
A
#
# COMPACT_ATOMS: atom_id res chain seq x y z
N MET A 1 -14.88 87.69 -40.94
CA MET A 1 -13.91 86.73 -41.53
C MET A 1 -12.74 86.51 -40.58
N LYS A 2 -12.76 85.42 -39.79
CA LYS A 2 -11.59 84.84 -39.12
C LYS A 2 -11.80 83.31 -39.13
N ARG A 3 -10.87 82.57 -39.75
CA ARG A 3 -10.91 81.11 -39.93
C ARG A 3 -10.45 80.39 -38.64
N PRO A 4 -10.98 79.20 -38.30
CA PRO A 4 -10.48 78.42 -37.17
C PRO A 4 -9.27 77.57 -37.59
N LEU A 5 -8.26 77.47 -36.71
CA LEU A 5 -7.15 76.52 -36.84
C LEU A 5 -7.59 75.18 -36.26
N PHE A 6 -7.66 74.14 -37.10
CA PHE A 6 -7.75 72.75 -36.65
C PHE A 6 -6.35 72.23 -36.33
N TYR A 7 -6.09 71.87 -35.09
CA TYR A 7 -4.92 71.08 -34.72
C TYR A 7 -5.30 69.60 -34.75
N SER A 8 -4.74 68.85 -35.71
CA SER A 8 -4.81 67.39 -35.75
C SER A 8 -3.88 66.81 -34.70
N LEU A 9 -4.44 66.19 -33.67
CA LEU A 9 -3.71 65.40 -32.68
C LEU A 9 -3.40 64.02 -33.28
N VAL A 10 -2.15 63.78 -33.68
CA VAL A 10 -1.69 62.45 -34.10
C VAL A 10 -1.36 61.66 -32.84
N LEU A 11 -2.18 60.65 -32.53
CA LEU A 11 -1.94 59.70 -31.45
C LEU A 11 -0.91 58.66 -31.93
N VAL A 12 0.33 58.74 -31.45
CA VAL A 12 1.34 57.71 -31.70
C VAL A 12 1.20 56.64 -30.61
N CYS A 13 0.55 55.52 -30.94
CA CYS A 13 0.54 54.32 -30.11
C CYS A 13 1.90 53.62 -30.21
N ALA A 14 2.75 53.79 -29.20
CA ALA A 14 3.95 52.99 -29.04
C ALA A 14 3.58 51.58 -28.54
N PHE A 15 3.58 50.59 -29.42
CA PHE A 15 3.55 49.19 -29.03
C PHE A 15 4.92 48.78 -28.49
N SER A 16 5.05 48.70 -27.17
CA SER A 16 6.18 48.02 -26.52
C SER A 16 6.03 46.51 -26.74
N LEU A 17 6.80 45.96 -27.68
CA LEU A 17 7.02 44.51 -27.76
C LEU A 17 7.75 44.05 -26.50
N THR A 18 7.04 43.48 -25.54
CA THR A 18 7.64 42.66 -24.49
C THR A 18 8.03 41.33 -25.12
N ALA A 19 9.33 41.16 -25.39
CA ALA A 19 9.88 39.86 -25.73
C ALA A 19 9.71 38.92 -24.52
N PHE A 20 8.75 38.01 -24.58
CA PHE A 20 8.71 36.87 -23.68
C PHE A 20 9.91 35.99 -24.02
N THR A 21 10.93 36.00 -23.17
CA THR A 21 11.99 35.00 -23.20
C THR A 21 11.35 33.66 -22.88
N GLN A 22 11.17 32.79 -23.89
CA GLN A 22 10.86 31.39 -23.64
C GLN A 22 12.01 30.79 -22.81
N THR A 23 11.69 30.36 -21.59
CA THR A 23 12.60 29.51 -20.83
C THR A 23 12.90 28.27 -21.67
N PRO A 24 14.17 27.91 -21.87
CA PRO A 24 14.50 26.71 -22.63
C PRO A 24 13.83 25.51 -21.96
N ALA A 25 13.03 24.78 -22.74
CA ALA A 25 12.43 23.54 -22.29
C ALA A 25 13.53 22.59 -21.81
N THR A 26 13.38 22.07 -20.60
CA THR A 26 14.26 21.02 -20.08
C THR A 26 14.29 19.88 -21.11
N PRO A 27 15.48 19.38 -21.53
CA PRO A 27 15.56 18.28 -22.47
C PRO A 27 14.73 17.11 -21.95
N ALA A 28 13.84 16.57 -22.79
CA ALA A 28 13.18 15.31 -22.50
C ALA A 28 14.26 14.27 -22.17
N ALA A 29 14.03 13.46 -21.14
CA ALA A 29 14.93 12.36 -20.81
C ALA A 29 15.16 11.52 -22.08
N PRO A 30 16.40 11.05 -22.34
CA PRO A 30 16.67 10.25 -23.52
C PRO A 30 15.74 9.03 -23.54
N PRO A 31 15.22 8.65 -24.71
CA PRO A 31 14.35 7.49 -24.82
C PRO A 31 15.08 6.26 -24.25
N ASP A 32 14.34 5.43 -23.52
CA ASP A 32 14.85 4.15 -23.00
C ASP A 32 15.52 3.38 -24.14
N SER A 33 16.66 2.74 -23.86
CA SER A 33 17.28 1.86 -24.86
C SER A 33 16.33 0.73 -25.23
N ALA A 34 16.49 0.16 -26.43
CA ALA A 34 15.71 -0.99 -26.88
C ALA A 34 15.74 -2.15 -25.85
N GLU A 35 16.88 -2.34 -25.18
CA GLU A 35 17.01 -3.32 -24.10
C GLU A 35 16.14 -3.00 -22.87
N VAL A 36 16.05 -1.73 -22.46
CA VAL A 36 15.21 -1.30 -21.34
C VAL A 36 13.74 -1.50 -21.69
N LEU A 37 13.34 -1.16 -22.92
CA LEU A 37 11.97 -1.39 -23.41
C LEU A 37 11.64 -2.89 -23.46
N GLN A 38 12.55 -3.71 -23.96
CA GLN A 38 12.39 -5.16 -24.01
C GLN A 38 12.21 -5.75 -22.60
N ARG A 39 13.07 -5.38 -21.64
CA ARG A 39 12.93 -5.82 -20.23
C ARG A 39 11.61 -5.37 -19.61
N ARG A 40 11.16 -4.14 -19.91
CA ARG A 40 9.84 -3.64 -19.43
C ARG A 40 8.70 -4.44 -20.05
N LEU A 41 8.75 -4.75 -21.34
CA LEU A 41 7.74 -5.54 -22.02
C LEU A 41 7.66 -6.96 -21.45
N GLU A 42 8.81 -7.62 -21.25
CA GLU A 42 8.87 -8.94 -20.62
C GLU A 42 8.33 -8.93 -19.19
N ALA A 43 8.66 -7.91 -18.40
CA ALA A 43 8.11 -7.76 -17.05
C ALA A 43 6.59 -7.57 -17.06
N LEU A 44 6.06 -6.78 -18.00
CA LEU A 44 4.61 -6.57 -18.17
C LEU A 44 3.92 -7.86 -18.62
N GLN A 45 4.46 -8.57 -19.62
CA GLN A 45 3.93 -9.84 -20.10
C GLN A 45 3.87 -10.88 -18.97
N LYS A 46 4.97 -11.03 -18.21
CA LYS A 46 5.02 -11.91 -17.05
C LYS A 46 3.99 -11.52 -15.99
N ARG A 47 3.83 -10.22 -15.72
CA ARG A 47 2.82 -9.72 -14.79
C ARG A 47 1.40 -9.98 -15.31
N MET A 48 1.14 -9.90 -16.60
CA MET A 48 -0.19 -10.18 -17.16
C MET A 48 -0.54 -11.67 -17.14
N GLN A 49 0.44 -12.56 -17.33
CA GLN A 49 0.23 -14.01 -17.30
C GLN A 49 -0.13 -14.54 -15.92
N ASP A 50 0.37 -13.93 -14.84
CA ASP A 50 0.07 -14.29 -13.46
C ASP A 50 -0.11 -13.03 -12.61
N TRP A 51 -1.08 -12.20 -12.98
CA TRP A 51 -1.36 -10.91 -12.35
C TRP A 51 -1.52 -10.97 -10.83
N PRO A 52 -2.29 -11.90 -10.24
CA PRO A 52 -2.35 -12.08 -8.79
C PRO A 52 -1.16 -12.83 -8.18
N GLN A 53 -0.20 -13.30 -8.98
CA GLN A 53 0.99 -14.06 -8.58
C GLN A 53 0.66 -15.37 -7.84
N LEU A 54 -0.29 -16.16 -8.34
CA LEU A 54 -0.69 -17.44 -7.74
C LEU A 54 0.48 -18.44 -7.69
N ASN A 55 1.45 -18.32 -8.59
CA ASN A 55 2.62 -19.19 -8.58
C ASN A 55 3.61 -18.87 -7.44
N ARG A 56 3.55 -17.69 -6.83
CA ARG A 56 4.53 -17.23 -5.81
C ARG A 56 4.64 -18.17 -4.61
N TYR A 57 3.49 -18.73 -4.19
CA TYR A 57 3.41 -19.64 -3.05
C TYR A 57 2.95 -21.05 -3.43
N ARG A 58 2.69 -21.36 -4.70
CA ARG A 58 2.16 -22.67 -5.12
C ARG A 58 2.92 -23.85 -4.52
N ASP A 59 4.25 -23.87 -4.67
CA ASP A 59 5.07 -24.99 -4.22
C ASP A 59 5.21 -24.98 -2.69
N ALA A 60 5.43 -23.79 -2.09
CA ALA A 60 5.47 -23.64 -0.63
C ALA A 60 4.14 -24.06 0.03
N ASN A 61 3.01 -23.76 -0.60
CA ASN A 61 1.67 -24.14 -0.18
C ASN A 61 1.45 -25.65 -0.20
N ALA A 62 2.02 -26.35 -1.19
CA ALA A 62 1.98 -27.81 -1.27
C ALA A 62 2.79 -28.49 -0.14
N GLN A 63 3.81 -27.80 0.39
CA GLN A 63 4.63 -28.29 1.50
C GLN A 63 4.07 -27.94 2.89
N VAL A 64 3.04 -27.08 2.98
CA VAL A 64 2.40 -26.78 4.26
C VAL A 64 1.52 -27.97 4.68
N ALA A 65 1.92 -28.65 5.74
CA ALA A 65 1.15 -29.74 6.32
C ALA A 65 -0.28 -29.30 6.70
N VAL A 66 -1.23 -30.24 6.61
CA VAL A 66 -2.57 -30.05 7.16
C VAL A 66 -2.42 -29.74 8.65
N PRO A 67 -3.03 -28.65 9.17
CA PRO A 67 -2.88 -28.31 10.57
C PRO A 67 -3.43 -29.43 11.46
N ALA A 68 -2.76 -29.68 12.59
CA ALA A 68 -3.32 -30.55 13.63
C ALA A 68 -4.63 -29.97 14.18
N GLN A 69 -5.48 -30.80 14.78
CA GLN A 69 -6.83 -30.42 15.19
C GLN A 69 -6.85 -29.23 16.17
N ASP A 70 -5.86 -29.16 17.06
CA ASP A 70 -5.65 -28.14 18.07
C ASP A 70 -4.64 -27.05 17.65
N GLU A 71 -4.08 -27.13 16.44
CA GLU A 71 -3.11 -26.16 15.94
C GLU A 71 -3.77 -24.78 15.76
N LYS A 72 -3.23 -23.79 16.48
CA LYS A 72 -3.66 -22.40 16.42
C LYS A 72 -3.00 -21.64 15.27
N ARG A 73 -3.09 -22.19 14.06
CA ARG A 73 -2.45 -21.62 12.86
C ARG A 73 -2.97 -20.22 12.54
N VAL A 74 -2.06 -19.32 12.20
CA VAL A 74 -2.37 -17.96 11.75
C VAL A 74 -1.67 -17.68 10.44
N VAL A 75 -2.38 -17.08 9.49
CA VAL A 75 -1.79 -16.59 8.25
C VAL A 75 -1.56 -15.08 8.37
N PHE A 76 -0.32 -14.65 8.14
CA PHE A 76 0.02 -13.24 7.93
C PHE A 76 -0.12 -12.96 6.43
N PHE A 77 -1.09 -12.13 6.06
CA PHE A 77 -1.49 -11.87 4.69
C PHE A 77 -1.31 -10.39 4.38
N GLY A 78 -0.66 -10.06 3.26
CA GLY A 78 -0.41 -8.67 2.94
C GLY A 78 0.53 -8.45 1.76
N ASP A 79 1.15 -7.28 1.75
CA ASP A 79 2.03 -6.81 0.68
C ASP A 79 3.53 -6.98 1.04
N SER A 80 4.38 -6.06 0.57
CA SER A 80 5.82 -6.05 0.84
C SER A 80 6.16 -5.91 2.32
N ILE A 81 5.33 -5.22 3.11
CA ILE A 81 5.57 -5.09 4.55
C ILE A 81 5.39 -6.46 5.22
N THR A 82 4.45 -7.28 4.74
CA THR A 82 4.30 -8.64 5.22
C THR A 82 5.36 -9.57 4.61
N ASP A 83 5.66 -9.49 3.31
CA ASP A 83 6.63 -10.35 2.60
C ASP A 83 8.03 -10.22 3.21
N GLY A 84 8.45 -8.98 3.53
CA GLY A 84 9.74 -8.70 4.17
C GLY A 84 9.80 -9.08 5.65
N TRP A 85 8.67 -9.42 6.28
CA TRP A 85 8.66 -9.75 7.70
C TRP A 85 9.11 -11.19 7.95
N LYS A 86 10.26 -11.33 8.61
CA LYS A 86 10.81 -12.61 9.05
C LYS A 86 10.05 -13.20 10.25
N ILE A 87 8.78 -13.56 10.06
CA ILE A 87 7.89 -13.97 11.16
C ILE A 87 8.42 -15.14 12.01
N ALA A 88 9.23 -16.04 11.44
CA ALA A 88 9.83 -17.14 12.21
C ALA A 88 10.84 -16.66 13.26
N GLU A 89 11.53 -15.54 12.99
CA GLU A 89 12.47 -14.92 13.94
C GLU A 89 11.72 -14.16 15.04
N PHE A 90 10.61 -13.48 14.70
CA PHE A 90 9.82 -12.68 15.65
C PHE A 90 8.83 -13.51 16.49
N PHE A 91 8.39 -14.66 15.99
CA PHE A 91 7.39 -15.53 16.62
C PHE A 91 7.90 -16.98 16.68
N PRO A 92 9.00 -17.25 17.40
CA PRO A 92 9.62 -18.56 17.43
C PRO A 92 8.64 -19.62 17.97
N GLY A 93 8.57 -20.76 17.27
CA GLY A 93 7.73 -21.90 17.64
C GLY A 93 6.22 -21.70 17.42
N LYS A 94 5.79 -20.55 16.87
CA LYS A 94 4.37 -20.33 16.54
C LYS A 94 4.03 -20.94 15.18
N PRO A 95 2.84 -21.53 15.01
CA PRO A 95 2.38 -22.07 13.73
C PRO A 95 1.91 -20.96 12.79
N TYR A 96 2.74 -19.94 12.57
CA TYR A 96 2.42 -18.79 11.75
C TYR A 96 2.99 -18.95 10.35
N VAL A 97 2.21 -18.55 9.34
CA VAL A 97 2.56 -18.71 7.94
C VAL A 97 2.52 -17.36 7.24
N ASN A 98 3.63 -16.98 6.60
CA ASN A 98 3.74 -15.72 5.86
C ASN A 98 3.22 -15.90 4.43
N ARG A 99 2.26 -15.07 4.05
CA ARG A 99 1.70 -14.95 2.70
C ARG A 99 1.66 -13.49 2.26
N GLY A 100 2.70 -12.73 2.56
CA GLY A 100 2.93 -11.41 1.99
C GLY A 100 3.49 -11.50 0.57
N ILE A 101 3.07 -10.62 -0.33
CA ILE A 101 3.69 -10.53 -1.66
C ILE A 101 3.99 -9.08 -2.01
N SER A 102 5.27 -8.79 -2.25
CA SER A 102 5.74 -7.43 -2.49
C SER A 102 5.01 -6.73 -3.64
N GLY A 103 4.58 -5.50 -3.37
CA GLY A 103 3.92 -4.63 -4.35
C GLY A 103 2.44 -4.94 -4.60
N GLN A 104 1.86 -5.95 -3.96
CA GLN A 104 0.46 -6.31 -4.20
C GLN A 104 -0.54 -5.33 -3.59
N THR A 105 -1.70 -5.26 -4.24
CA THR A 105 -2.87 -4.50 -3.83
C THR A 105 -4.01 -5.42 -3.36
N THR A 106 -5.03 -4.87 -2.70
CA THR A 106 -6.18 -5.63 -2.21
C THR A 106 -6.94 -6.46 -3.27
N PRO A 107 -7.12 -6.06 -4.55
CA PRO A 107 -7.77 -6.94 -5.53
C PRO A 107 -6.93 -8.18 -5.87
N GLN A 108 -5.59 -8.07 -5.89
CA GLN A 108 -4.72 -9.26 -6.07
C GLN A 108 -4.82 -10.19 -4.86
N MET A 109 -4.85 -9.60 -3.66
CA MET A 109 -5.03 -10.35 -2.41
C MET A 109 -6.36 -11.08 -2.37
N LEU A 110 -7.46 -10.44 -2.83
CA LEU A 110 -8.77 -11.08 -2.91
C LEU A 110 -8.73 -12.35 -3.78
N ILE A 111 -8.10 -12.31 -4.94
CA ILE A 111 -8.00 -13.48 -5.84
C ILE A 111 -7.23 -14.63 -5.19
N ARG A 112 -6.14 -14.35 -4.46
CA ARG A 112 -5.30 -15.39 -3.86
C ARG A 112 -5.76 -15.86 -2.47
N MET A 113 -6.87 -15.33 -1.94
CA MET A 113 -7.46 -15.77 -0.66
C MET A 113 -7.63 -17.28 -0.58
N GLN A 114 -8.13 -17.91 -1.65
CA GLN A 114 -8.39 -19.35 -1.66
C GLN A 114 -7.11 -20.18 -1.50
N PRO A 115 -6.09 -20.06 -2.38
CA PRO A 115 -4.89 -20.88 -2.27
C PRO A 115 -4.00 -20.50 -1.09
N ASP A 116 -3.89 -19.22 -0.73
CA ASP A 116 -2.91 -18.76 0.26
C ASP A 116 -3.44 -18.74 1.70
N VAL A 117 -4.75 -18.61 1.89
CA VAL A 117 -5.36 -18.49 3.22
C VAL A 117 -6.32 -19.65 3.49
N ILE A 118 -7.41 -19.75 2.74
CA ILE A 118 -8.52 -20.67 3.05
C ILE A 118 -8.05 -22.12 3.02
N ALA A 119 -7.33 -22.51 1.96
CA ALA A 119 -6.80 -23.87 1.83
C ALA A 119 -5.72 -24.22 2.88
N ARG A 120 -5.23 -23.23 3.65
CA ARG A 120 -4.31 -23.43 4.78
C ARG A 120 -5.03 -23.65 6.11
N LYS A 121 -6.35 -23.54 6.13
CA LYS A 121 -7.24 -23.79 7.29
C LYS A 121 -6.78 -23.08 8.58
N PRO A 122 -6.44 -21.79 8.56
CA PRO A 122 -6.02 -21.10 9.77
C PRO A 122 -7.20 -20.87 10.72
N LYS A 123 -6.91 -20.66 12.00
CA LYS A 123 -7.89 -20.19 12.99
C LYS A 123 -8.10 -18.67 12.89
N ALA A 124 -7.08 -17.94 12.45
CA ALA A 124 -7.14 -16.50 12.24
C ALA A 124 -6.25 -16.04 11.08
N MET A 125 -6.56 -14.88 10.51
CA MET A 125 -5.71 -14.19 9.55
C MET A 125 -5.45 -12.76 10.02
N LEU A 126 -4.19 -12.34 9.94
CA LEU A 126 -3.77 -10.94 10.10
C LEU A 126 -3.55 -10.34 8.71
N LEU A 127 -4.35 -9.35 8.36
CA LEU A 127 -4.28 -8.65 7.08
C LEU A 127 -3.70 -7.25 7.24
N LEU A 128 -2.58 -6.97 6.59
CA LEU A 128 -2.01 -5.63 6.39
C LEU A 128 -1.92 -5.34 4.89
N ALA A 129 -2.76 -4.42 4.40
CA ALA A 129 -2.87 -4.12 2.97
C ALA A 129 -3.27 -2.65 2.73
N GLY A 130 -3.39 -2.24 1.47
CA GLY A 130 -3.92 -0.93 1.09
C GLY A 130 -2.86 0.12 0.74
N THR A 131 -1.61 -0.01 1.22
CA THR A 131 -0.56 0.99 0.92
C THR A 131 -0.25 1.08 -0.58
N ASN A 132 -0.30 -0.05 -1.28
CA ASN A 132 -0.04 -0.14 -2.72
C ASN A 132 -1.26 0.20 -3.56
N ASP A 133 -2.47 0.00 -3.03
CA ASP A 133 -3.71 0.45 -3.65
C ASP A 133 -3.75 1.98 -3.72
N ILE A 134 -3.42 2.64 -2.60
CA ILE A 134 -3.32 4.11 -2.54
C ILE A 134 -2.26 4.60 -3.54
N ALA A 135 -1.13 3.89 -3.65
CA ALA A 135 -0.07 4.17 -4.61
C ALA A 135 -0.40 3.84 -6.07
N GLY A 136 -1.53 3.20 -6.34
CA GLY A 136 -1.98 2.88 -7.69
C GLY A 136 -1.17 1.77 -8.39
N ASN A 137 -0.59 0.83 -7.64
CA ASN A 137 0.25 -0.24 -8.19
C ASN A 137 -0.46 -1.15 -9.21
N THR A 138 -1.80 -1.18 -9.17
CA THR A 138 -2.69 -1.89 -10.10
C THR A 138 -3.60 -0.94 -10.88
N GLY A 139 -3.21 0.33 -11.00
CA GLY A 139 -4.02 1.41 -11.56
C GLY A 139 -4.67 2.28 -10.48
N PRO A 140 -5.30 3.42 -10.86
CA PRO A 140 -5.96 4.31 -9.93
C PRO A 140 -7.05 3.59 -9.12
N MET A 141 -7.03 3.78 -7.81
CA MET A 141 -8.04 3.22 -6.90
C MET A 141 -8.50 4.26 -5.90
N THR A 142 -9.81 4.32 -5.65
CA THR A 142 -10.39 5.13 -4.57
C THR A 142 -10.33 4.36 -3.25
N ASN A 143 -10.57 5.04 -2.11
CA ASN A 143 -10.63 4.34 -0.83
C ASN A 143 -11.81 3.37 -0.78
N GLU A 144 -12.95 3.71 -1.40
CA GLU A 144 -14.14 2.88 -1.47
C GLU A 144 -13.85 1.55 -2.17
N MET A 145 -13.09 1.55 -3.27
CA MET A 145 -12.68 0.30 -3.92
C MET A 145 -11.83 -0.60 -3.00
N ILE A 146 -10.98 -0.01 -2.17
CA ILE A 146 -10.18 -0.75 -1.17
C ILE A 146 -11.10 -1.31 -0.08
N GLN A 147 -12.09 -0.52 0.37
CA GLN A 147 -13.09 -0.91 1.36
C GLN A 147 -13.96 -2.08 0.88
N ASP A 148 -14.35 -2.09 -0.39
CA ASP A 148 -15.10 -3.19 -1.02
C ASP A 148 -14.26 -4.48 -1.03
N ASN A 149 -12.98 -4.39 -1.37
CA ASN A 149 -12.09 -5.55 -1.31
C ASN A 149 -11.88 -6.04 0.13
N TYR A 150 -11.72 -5.14 1.11
CA TYR A 150 -11.66 -5.54 2.52
C TYR A 150 -12.94 -6.25 2.97
N THR A 151 -14.09 -5.75 2.53
CA THR A 151 -15.39 -6.35 2.83
C THR A 151 -15.52 -7.74 2.22
N ALA A 152 -15.13 -7.92 0.96
CA ALA A 152 -15.15 -9.22 0.29
C ALA A 152 -14.20 -10.23 0.95
N ILE A 153 -12.98 -9.79 1.33
CA ILE A 153 -12.02 -10.62 2.07
C ILE A 153 -12.60 -11.05 3.43
N ALA A 154 -13.24 -10.12 4.16
CA ALA A 154 -13.88 -10.42 5.44
C ALA A 154 -14.98 -11.47 5.30
N GLN A 155 -15.84 -11.33 4.27
CA GLN A 155 -16.93 -12.27 3.99
C GLN A 155 -16.40 -13.66 3.65
N LEU A 156 -15.35 -13.76 2.83
CA LEU A 156 -14.69 -15.03 2.51
C LEU A 156 -14.08 -15.69 3.76
N ALA A 157 -13.43 -14.91 4.61
CA ALA A 157 -12.88 -15.41 5.87
C ALA A 157 -13.99 -15.92 6.80
N GLN A 158 -15.07 -15.14 6.98
CA GLN A 158 -16.21 -15.53 7.80
C GLN A 158 -16.90 -16.80 7.29
N ALA A 159 -17.11 -16.92 5.98
CA ALA A 159 -17.70 -18.12 5.37
C ALA A 159 -16.87 -19.39 5.61
N ASN A 160 -15.58 -19.24 5.91
CA ASN A 160 -14.65 -20.33 6.19
C ASN A 160 -14.27 -20.44 7.68
N GLY A 161 -14.96 -19.71 8.58
CA GLY A 161 -14.71 -19.76 10.02
C GLY A 161 -13.35 -19.19 10.44
N ILE A 162 -12.76 -18.29 9.64
CA ILE A 162 -11.46 -17.67 9.89
C ILE A 162 -11.67 -16.35 10.62
N LYS A 163 -11.07 -16.19 11.81
CA LYS A 163 -11.14 -14.94 12.57
C LYS A 163 -10.28 -13.85 11.92
N MET A 164 -10.86 -12.68 11.70
CA MET A 164 -10.20 -11.56 11.01
C MET A 164 -9.53 -10.59 11.99
N ILE A 165 -8.26 -10.29 11.71
CA ILE A 165 -7.48 -9.21 12.32
C ILE A 165 -7.06 -8.27 11.19
N PHE A 166 -7.64 -7.08 11.16
CA PHE A 166 -7.25 -6.03 10.22
C PHE A 166 -6.23 -5.11 10.87
N ALA A 167 -5.05 -5.02 10.27
CA ALA A 167 -4.01 -4.08 10.69
C ALA A 167 -4.22 -2.73 10.00
N SER A 168 -4.00 -1.64 10.74
CA SER A 168 -3.99 -0.31 10.16
C SER A 168 -2.86 -0.16 9.14
N VAL A 169 -3.16 0.50 8.02
CA VAL A 169 -2.16 0.89 7.03
C VAL A 169 -1.15 1.78 7.73
N LEU A 170 0.14 1.46 7.61
CA LEU A 170 1.20 2.21 8.27
C LEU A 170 1.28 3.65 7.72
N PRO A 171 1.76 4.62 8.53
CA PRO A 171 2.14 5.93 8.01
C PRO A 171 3.31 5.78 7.04
N VAL A 172 3.58 6.84 6.28
CA VAL A 172 4.78 6.97 5.43
C VAL A 172 5.53 8.23 5.79
N HIS A 173 6.77 8.39 5.33
CA HIS A 173 7.53 9.62 5.54
C HIS A 173 8.33 10.06 4.31
N ASP A 174 8.70 11.34 4.28
CA ASP A 174 9.50 11.96 3.21
C ASP A 174 10.89 12.40 3.69
N TYR A 175 11.40 11.86 4.80
CA TYR A 175 12.74 12.16 5.30
C TYR A 175 13.87 11.72 4.36
N ASN A 176 13.57 10.88 3.36
CA ASN A 176 14.47 10.59 2.26
C ASN A 176 14.26 11.63 1.13
N PRO A 177 15.21 12.54 0.86
CA PRO A 177 15.01 13.61 -0.10
C PRO A 177 14.91 13.13 -1.55
N GLN A 178 15.40 11.92 -1.87
CA GLN A 178 15.32 11.34 -3.20
C GLN A 178 14.00 10.60 -3.46
N ARG A 179 13.24 10.26 -2.41
CA ARG A 179 12.00 9.49 -2.53
C ARG A 179 10.94 9.98 -1.56
N LYS A 180 9.99 10.75 -2.08
CA LYS A 180 8.80 11.20 -1.34
C LYS A 180 7.69 10.17 -1.42
N MET A 181 7.44 9.45 -0.33
CA MET A 181 6.38 8.46 -0.26
C MET A 181 4.98 9.10 -0.26
N THR A 182 4.83 10.30 0.29
CA THR A 182 3.53 10.98 0.40
C THR A 182 2.91 11.33 -0.96
N THR A 183 3.73 11.49 -2.02
CA THR A 183 3.24 11.79 -3.37
C THR A 183 2.35 10.67 -3.92
N GLY A 184 2.73 9.41 -3.69
CA GLY A 184 1.91 8.25 -4.06
C GLY A 184 0.97 7.81 -2.94
N ARG A 185 1.25 8.20 -1.70
CA ARG A 185 0.49 7.76 -0.51
C ARG A 185 0.14 8.96 0.36
N PRO A 186 -0.83 9.80 -0.05
CA PRO A 186 -1.18 10.98 0.70
C PRO A 186 -1.65 10.60 2.12
N PRO A 187 -1.09 11.21 3.19
CA PRO A 187 -1.41 10.84 4.57
C PRO A 187 -2.92 10.88 4.90
N GLU A 188 -3.65 11.83 4.32
CA GLU A 188 -5.10 11.96 4.49
C GLU A 188 -5.86 10.75 3.95
N ARG A 189 -5.38 10.13 2.85
CA ARG A 189 -5.99 8.92 2.31
C ARG A 189 -5.74 7.72 3.22
N ILE A 190 -4.55 7.60 3.79
CA ILE A 190 -4.20 6.57 4.78
C ILE A 190 -5.08 6.72 6.02
N LEU A 191 -5.18 7.93 6.57
CA LEU A 191 -6.00 8.22 7.76
C LEU A 191 -7.49 7.93 7.51
N ALA A 192 -8.03 8.36 6.36
CA ALA A 192 -9.42 8.09 5.99
C ALA A 192 -9.71 6.58 5.90
N LEU A 193 -8.81 5.81 5.27
CA LEU A 193 -8.96 4.36 5.15
C LEU A 193 -8.86 3.68 6.53
N ASN A 194 -7.90 4.08 7.37
CA ASN A 194 -7.74 3.53 8.72
C ASN A 194 -8.95 3.84 9.63
N ASN A 195 -9.50 5.05 9.55
CA ASN A 195 -10.69 5.44 10.30
C ASN A 195 -11.91 4.59 9.90
N TRP A 196 -12.11 4.41 8.59
CA TRP A 196 -13.15 3.49 8.09
C TRP A 196 -12.91 2.07 8.59
N LEU A 197 -11.67 1.56 8.48
CA LEU A 197 -11.33 0.18 8.82
C LEU A 197 -11.56 -0.12 10.31
N LYS A 198 -11.24 0.84 11.19
CA LYS A 198 -11.53 0.77 12.62
C LYS A 198 -13.04 0.67 12.88
N ALA A 199 -13.84 1.55 12.27
CA ALA A 199 -15.30 1.53 12.40
C ALA A 199 -15.91 0.25 11.83
N TYR A 200 -15.40 -0.23 10.69
CA TYR A 200 -15.81 -1.48 10.06
C TYR A 200 -15.56 -2.67 10.98
N CYS A 201 -14.36 -2.75 11.59
CA CYS A 201 -14.04 -3.82 12.53
C CYS A 201 -14.97 -3.81 13.74
N GLN A 202 -15.21 -2.64 14.34
CA GLN A 202 -16.12 -2.49 15.47
C GLN A 202 -17.54 -2.94 15.12
N LYS A 203 -18.04 -2.55 13.95
CA LYS A 203 -19.40 -2.89 13.49
C LYS A 203 -19.57 -4.39 13.22
N ASN A 204 -18.55 -5.06 12.70
CA ASN A 204 -18.64 -6.45 12.24
C ASN A 204 -17.98 -7.46 13.19
N GLY A 205 -17.51 -7.03 14.36
CA GLY A 205 -16.89 -7.91 15.35
C GLY A 205 -15.52 -8.45 14.94
N HIS A 206 -14.80 -7.74 14.07
CA HIS A 206 -13.40 -8.06 13.73
C HIS A 206 -12.45 -7.34 14.69
N ILE A 207 -11.20 -7.81 14.74
CA ILE A 207 -10.16 -7.16 15.52
C ILE A 207 -9.48 -6.10 14.66
N TYR A 208 -9.42 -4.87 15.17
CA TYR A 208 -8.60 -3.80 14.60
C TYR A 208 -7.27 -3.73 15.35
N LEU A 209 -6.17 -3.95 14.63
CA LEU A 209 -4.81 -3.87 15.11
C LEU A 209 -4.19 -2.53 14.70
N ASP A 210 -3.99 -1.65 15.68
CA ASP A 210 -3.51 -0.29 15.43
C ASP A 210 -1.97 -0.19 15.46
N TYR A 211 -1.33 -0.41 14.32
CA TYR A 211 0.09 -0.11 14.13
C TYR A 211 0.35 1.38 13.96
N PHE A 212 -0.49 2.06 13.19
CA PHE A 212 -0.35 3.47 12.83
C PHE A 212 -0.02 4.36 14.03
N SER A 213 -0.83 4.30 15.10
CA SER A 213 -0.63 5.15 16.28
C SER A 213 0.67 4.89 17.04
N LYS A 214 1.31 3.73 16.84
CA LYS A 214 2.58 3.36 17.50
C LYS A 214 3.80 3.75 16.67
N MET A 215 3.61 3.90 15.36
CA MET A 215 4.69 4.12 14.40
C MET A 215 4.74 5.55 13.86
N VAL A 216 3.71 6.36 14.11
CA VAL A 216 3.67 7.77 13.72
C VAL A 216 4.48 8.66 14.66
N ASP A 217 5.13 9.68 14.12
CA ASP A 217 5.80 10.76 14.85
C ASP A 217 4.86 11.95 15.14
N ASP A 218 5.40 13.01 15.72
CA ASP A 218 4.69 14.24 16.07
C ASP A 218 4.24 15.06 14.85
N LYS A 219 4.77 14.77 13.65
CA LYS A 219 4.43 15.42 12.38
C LYS A 219 3.40 14.63 11.57
N GLY A 220 2.95 13.48 12.08
CA GLY A 220 2.03 12.61 11.35
C GLY A 220 2.71 11.69 10.33
N PHE A 221 4.05 11.58 10.36
CA PHE A 221 4.81 10.71 9.48
C PHE A 221 5.27 9.44 10.18
N LEU A 222 5.68 8.45 9.39
CA LEU A 222 6.39 7.30 9.93
C LEU A 222 7.69 7.77 10.60
N LYS A 223 7.91 7.35 11.84
CA LYS A 223 9.17 7.61 12.56
C LYS A 223 10.37 7.16 11.69
N ALA A 224 11.33 8.06 11.50
CA ALA A 224 12.45 7.87 10.58
C ALA A 224 13.29 6.63 10.93
N GLU A 225 13.49 6.38 12.22
CA GLU A 225 14.25 5.24 12.73
C GLU A 225 13.59 3.88 12.46
N LEU A 226 12.30 3.87 12.09
CA LEU A 226 11.54 2.64 11.85
C LEU A 226 11.55 2.19 10.39
N ALA A 227 11.92 3.05 9.43
CA ALA A 227 11.94 2.71 8.02
C ALA A 227 12.99 3.53 7.24
N ASN A 228 13.97 2.86 6.64
CA ASN A 228 15.04 3.55 5.93
C ASN A 228 14.57 4.25 4.65
N ASP A 229 13.52 3.72 4.02
CA ASP A 229 12.98 4.22 2.75
C ASP A 229 11.66 4.99 2.91
N GLY A 230 11.18 5.17 4.14
CA GLY A 230 9.92 5.85 4.45
C GLY A 230 8.65 5.06 4.22
N LEU A 231 8.74 3.75 3.93
CA LEU A 231 7.59 2.88 3.72
C LEU A 231 7.72 1.54 4.45
N HIS A 232 8.85 0.86 4.30
CA HIS A 232 9.03 -0.50 4.78
C HIS A 232 9.68 -0.51 6.17
N PRO A 233 9.02 -1.12 7.18
CA PRO A 233 9.61 -1.31 8.49
C PRO A 233 10.98 -2.00 8.40
N ASN A 234 11.98 -1.43 9.07
CA ASN A 234 13.24 -2.11 9.33
C ASN A 234 13.08 -3.02 10.58
N ALA A 235 14.20 -3.55 11.09
CA ALA A 235 14.18 -4.41 12.27
C ALA A 235 13.54 -3.72 13.50
N GLU A 236 13.79 -2.44 13.73
CA GLU A 236 13.19 -1.68 14.84
C GLU A 236 11.68 -1.46 14.64
N GLY A 237 11.25 -1.19 13.40
CA GLY A 237 9.84 -1.13 13.04
C GLY A 237 9.11 -2.44 13.34
N TYR A 238 9.67 -3.57 12.91
CA TYR A 238 9.08 -4.88 13.20
C TYR A 238 9.11 -5.26 14.68
N LYS A 239 10.10 -4.80 15.46
CA LYS A 239 10.11 -4.97 16.93
C LYS A 239 8.94 -4.26 17.61
N ILE A 240 8.48 -3.14 17.09
CA ILE A 240 7.26 -2.47 17.57
C ILE A 240 6.00 -3.25 17.15
N MET A 241 5.96 -3.73 15.91
CA MET A 241 4.78 -4.40 15.35
C MET A 241 4.53 -5.78 15.98
N ALA A 242 5.58 -6.54 16.28
CA ALA A 242 5.47 -7.92 16.74
C ALA A 242 4.62 -8.12 18.02
N PRO A 243 4.88 -7.42 19.15
CA PRO A 243 4.07 -7.60 20.36
C PRO A 243 2.60 -7.19 20.17
N LEU A 244 2.33 -6.21 19.31
CA LEU A 244 0.97 -5.78 19.00
C LEU A 244 0.23 -6.86 18.17
N ALA A 245 0.92 -7.49 17.21
CA ALA A 245 0.41 -8.62 16.45
C ALA A 245 0.05 -9.79 17.37
N GLU A 246 0.97 -10.17 18.27
CA GLU A 246 0.78 -11.27 19.22
C GLU A 246 -0.43 -11.01 20.12
N ALA A 247 -0.61 -9.78 20.62
CA ALA A 247 -1.75 -9.41 21.44
C ALA A 247 -3.09 -9.51 20.68
N ALA A 248 -3.14 -9.02 19.44
CA ALA A 248 -4.32 -9.14 18.59
C ALA A 248 -4.64 -10.59 18.21
N ILE A 249 -3.62 -11.39 17.93
CA ILE A 249 -3.75 -12.82 17.66
C ILE A 249 -4.27 -13.57 18.90
N ALA A 250 -3.72 -13.27 20.08
CA ALA A 250 -4.20 -13.84 21.33
C ALA A 250 -5.65 -13.48 21.59
N GLN A 251 -6.07 -12.24 21.31
CA GLN A 251 -7.47 -11.82 21.39
C GLN A 251 -8.35 -12.57 20.38
N ALA A 252 -7.90 -12.77 19.14
CA ALA A 252 -8.65 -13.54 18.15
C ALA A 252 -8.83 -14.98 18.63
N LEU A 253 -7.79 -15.61 19.17
CA LEU A 253 -7.78 -17.04 19.47
C LEU A 253 -8.33 -17.42 20.85
N LYS A 254 -8.90 -16.45 21.58
CA LYS A 254 -9.80 -16.72 22.72
C LYS A 254 -11.08 -17.36 22.22
#